data_AF-A0A7L4QUX4-F1
#
_entry.id   AF-A0A7L4QUX4-F1
#
_cell.length_a   1.000
_cell.length_b   1.000
_cell.length_c   1.000
_cell.angle_alpha   90.00
_cell.angle_beta   90.00
_cell.angle_gamma   90.00
#
_symmetry.space_group_name_H-M   'P 1'
#
loop_
_entity.id
_entity.type
_entity.pdbx_description
1 polymer ?
#
loop_
_entity_poly.entity_id
_entity_poly.type
_entity_poly.pdbx_seq_one_letter_code
_entity_poly.pdbx_strand_id
1 'polypeptide(L)'
;MGKVWFVGAGPGAPDLITVRGMDLITRADVLVYTGSLVNPALVERSGAPVKVDSWGKTLEEIVPLMVQHAREGALVVRLHSGDPALFGAIVEQMQLLDEAGVGYEVVPGVSSLFAAAAALRTQFTLGGVAETLIVTRPAGKTLERDEIPELSTHTATLVFFLGADRIDEIIAKLRRPPSTPAAV
;
A
#
# COMPACT_ATOMS: atom_id res chain seq x y z
N MET A 1 -19.56 -9.03 -17.81
CA MET A 1 -18.96 -9.46 -16.54
C MET A 1 -18.17 -8.27 -16.00
N GLY A 2 -18.36 -7.94 -14.73
CA GLY A 2 -17.63 -6.85 -14.07
C GLY A 2 -16.16 -7.22 -13.84
N LYS A 3 -15.39 -6.28 -13.29
CA LYS A 3 -13.97 -6.47 -12.95
C LYS A 3 -13.68 -5.84 -11.58
N VAL A 4 -12.59 -6.30 -10.95
CA VAL A 4 -12.12 -5.73 -9.67
C VAL A 4 -11.03 -4.69 -9.93
N TRP A 5 -11.15 -3.52 -9.29
CA TRP A 5 -10.17 -2.44 -9.39
C TRP A 5 -9.38 -2.31 -8.10
N PHE A 6 -8.10 -2.65 -8.10
CA PHE A 6 -7.20 -2.36 -6.98
C PHE A 6 -6.74 -0.90 -7.10
N VAL A 7 -7.15 -0.04 -6.17
CA VAL A 7 -6.90 1.40 -6.23
C VAL A 7 -6.02 1.84 -5.08
N GLY A 8 -4.91 2.52 -5.39
CA GLY A 8 -4.11 3.23 -4.40
C GLY A 8 -4.79 4.53 -3.93
N ALA A 9 -5.11 4.60 -2.65
CA ALA A 9 -5.78 5.73 -2.00
C ALA A 9 -4.85 6.94 -1.78
N GLY A 10 -3.54 6.75 -1.91
CA GLY A 10 -2.56 7.73 -1.49
C GLY A 10 -2.21 7.64 0.01
N PRO A 11 -1.36 8.55 0.53
CA PRO A 11 -0.74 8.43 1.83
C PRO A 11 -1.63 8.90 3.01
N GLY A 12 -2.86 9.34 2.73
CA GLY A 12 -3.83 9.71 3.77
C GLY A 12 -4.65 10.95 3.44
N ALA A 13 -4.06 11.99 2.85
CA ALA A 13 -4.83 13.16 2.44
C ALA A 13 -5.77 12.79 1.26
N PRO A 14 -7.09 13.09 1.32
CA PRO A 14 -8.04 12.65 0.30
C PRO A 14 -7.79 13.20 -1.11
N ASP A 15 -7.03 14.29 -1.23
CA ASP A 15 -6.65 14.93 -2.49
C ASP A 15 -5.38 14.35 -3.12
N LEU A 16 -4.70 13.44 -2.43
CA LEU A 16 -3.53 12.71 -2.95
C LEU A 16 -3.89 11.37 -3.61
N ILE A 17 -5.18 11.02 -3.67
CA ILE A 17 -5.65 9.97 -4.57
C ILE A 17 -5.56 10.46 -6.02
N THR A 18 -5.30 9.56 -6.96
CA THR A 18 -5.27 9.93 -8.38
C THR A 18 -6.67 10.29 -8.89
N VAL A 19 -6.75 11.09 -9.96
CA VAL A 19 -8.02 11.42 -10.64
C VAL A 19 -8.79 10.16 -11.03
N ARG A 20 -8.10 9.14 -11.55
CA ARG A 20 -8.70 7.85 -11.90
C ARG A 20 -9.20 7.11 -10.65
N GLY A 21 -8.45 7.13 -9.56
CA GLY A 21 -8.87 6.53 -8.29
C GLY A 21 -10.14 7.17 -7.74
N MET A 22 -10.21 8.51 -7.74
CA MET A 22 -11.41 9.23 -7.30
C MET A 22 -12.64 8.92 -8.17
N ASP A 23 -12.51 8.92 -9.50
CA ASP A 23 -13.61 8.57 -10.41
C ASP A 23 -14.16 7.16 -10.11
N LEU A 24 -13.27 6.19 -9.91
CA LEU A 24 -13.64 4.82 -9.61
C LEU A 24 -14.36 4.70 -8.27
N ILE A 25 -13.84 5.31 -7.18
CA ILE A 25 -14.50 5.19 -5.87
C ILE A 25 -15.87 5.86 -5.85
N THR A 26 -16.04 6.98 -6.57
CA THR A 26 -17.31 7.70 -6.66
C THR A 26 -18.37 6.88 -7.39
N ARG A 27 -17.98 6.12 -8.42
CA ARG A 27 -18.88 5.31 -9.26
C ARG A 27 -19.03 3.86 -8.79
N ALA A 28 -18.23 3.42 -7.83
CA ALA A 28 -18.20 2.04 -7.36
C ALA A 28 -19.60 1.58 -6.90
N ASP A 29 -19.95 0.34 -7.23
CA ASP A 29 -21.13 -0.32 -6.66
C ASP A 29 -20.76 -1.03 -5.35
N VAL A 30 -19.51 -1.49 -5.26
CA VAL A 30 -18.95 -2.14 -4.09
C VAL A 30 -17.58 -1.54 -3.79
N LEU A 31 -17.41 -1.02 -2.58
CA LEU A 31 -16.13 -0.53 -2.08
C LEU A 31 -15.64 -1.43 -0.95
N VAL A 32 -14.52 -2.11 -1.16
CA VAL A 32 -13.80 -2.86 -0.12
C VAL A 32 -12.55 -2.06 0.26
N TYR A 33 -12.41 -1.61 1.50
CA TYR A 33 -11.29 -0.76 1.92
C TYR A 33 -10.55 -1.34 3.13
N THR A 34 -9.34 -0.83 3.40
CA THR A 34 -8.41 -1.43 4.36
C THR A 34 -8.36 -0.67 5.68
N GLY A 35 -9.41 -0.77 6.51
CA GLY A 35 -9.46 -0.24 7.86
C GLY A 35 -9.07 1.23 8.00
N SER A 36 -8.45 1.55 9.15
CA SER A 36 -8.03 2.90 9.52
C SER A 36 -6.87 3.47 8.69
N LEU A 37 -6.26 2.67 7.81
CA LEU A 37 -5.19 3.11 6.92
C LEU A 37 -5.72 3.88 5.69
N VAL A 38 -7.03 3.82 5.45
CA VAL A 38 -7.72 4.62 4.46
C VAL A 38 -8.45 5.75 5.17
N ASN A 39 -8.31 6.97 4.64
CA ASN A 39 -8.98 8.12 5.21
C ASN A 39 -10.52 7.97 5.11
N PRO A 40 -11.28 8.09 6.21
CA PRO A 40 -12.74 7.99 6.20
C PRO A 40 -13.42 8.92 5.17
N ALA A 41 -12.85 10.09 4.89
CA ALA A 41 -13.39 11.02 3.91
C ALA A 41 -13.39 10.45 2.47
N LEU A 42 -12.48 9.53 2.13
CA LEU A 42 -12.52 8.82 0.84
C LEU A 42 -13.67 7.80 0.80
N VAL A 43 -13.89 7.09 1.91
CA VAL A 43 -15.01 6.14 2.06
C VAL A 43 -16.35 6.88 2.00
N GLU A 44 -16.45 8.06 2.62
CA GLU A 44 -17.63 8.93 2.56
C GLU A 44 -17.92 9.44 1.14
N ARG A 45 -16.88 9.81 0.37
CA ARG A 45 -17.00 10.25 -1.02
C ARG A 45 -17.42 9.15 -2.00
N SER A 46 -17.32 7.88 -1.60
CA SER A 46 -17.77 6.78 -2.44
C SER A 46 -19.30 6.71 -2.48
N GLY A 47 -19.86 6.63 -3.69
CA GLY A 47 -21.29 6.41 -3.92
C GLY A 47 -21.75 4.96 -3.71
N ALA A 48 -20.84 4.05 -3.34
CA ALA A 48 -21.14 2.63 -3.27
C ALA A 48 -22.24 2.31 -2.24
N PRO A 49 -23.31 1.61 -2.63
CA PRO A 49 -24.29 1.09 -1.67
C PRO A 49 -23.70 0.03 -0.74
N VAL A 50 -22.69 -0.72 -1.20
CA VAL A 50 -22.01 -1.74 -0.40
C VAL A 50 -20.60 -1.25 -0.06
N LYS A 51 -20.34 -1.03 1.23
CA LYS A 51 -19.01 -0.63 1.74
C LYS A 51 -18.56 -1.66 2.79
N VAL A 52 -17.41 -2.28 2.55
CA VAL A 52 -16.87 -3.36 3.39
C VAL A 52 -15.51 -2.96 3.91
N ASP A 53 -15.38 -2.85 5.22
CA ASP A 53 -14.08 -2.80 5.86
C ASP A 53 -13.47 -4.21 5.88
N SER A 54 -12.30 -4.37 5.28
CA SER A 54 -11.56 -5.63 5.27
C SER A 54 -10.68 -5.84 6.51
N TRP A 55 -10.65 -4.89 7.45
CA TRP A 55 -9.85 -5.04 8.65
C TRP A 55 -10.25 -6.31 9.43
N GLY A 56 -9.25 -7.14 9.74
CA GLY A 56 -9.46 -8.42 10.43
C GLY A 56 -10.07 -9.54 9.58
N LYS A 57 -10.29 -9.32 8.27
CA LYS A 57 -10.80 -10.33 7.34
C LYS A 57 -9.69 -11.07 6.62
N THR A 58 -9.92 -12.34 6.32
CA THR A 58 -8.99 -13.16 5.55
C THR A 58 -9.23 -13.03 4.04
N LEU A 59 -8.29 -13.54 3.24
CA LEU A 59 -8.42 -13.59 1.78
C LEU A 59 -9.65 -14.42 1.36
N GLU A 60 -9.90 -15.52 2.07
CA GLU A 60 -11.03 -16.43 1.86
C GLU A 60 -12.38 -15.78 2.19
N GLU A 61 -12.40 -14.70 2.97
CA GLU A 61 -13.60 -13.90 3.19
C GLU A 61 -13.78 -12.80 2.13
N ILE A 62 -12.69 -12.12 1.76
CA ILE A 62 -12.76 -10.92 0.91
C ILE A 62 -12.90 -11.29 -0.57
N VAL A 63 -12.14 -12.27 -1.05
CA VAL A 63 -12.11 -12.59 -2.48
C VAL A 63 -13.46 -13.14 -2.97
N PRO A 64 -14.13 -14.09 -2.29
CA PRO A 64 -15.44 -14.56 -2.75
C PRO A 64 -16.48 -13.44 -2.84
N LEU A 65 -16.45 -12.47 -1.92
CA LEU A 65 -17.31 -11.29 -1.96
C LEU A 65 -17.05 -10.45 -3.23
N MET A 66 -15.78 -10.19 -3.56
CA MET A 66 -15.43 -9.45 -4.78
C MET A 66 -15.81 -10.23 -6.05
N VAL A 67 -15.57 -11.55 -6.07
CA VAL A 67 -15.93 -12.44 -7.19
C VAL A 67 -17.43 -12.44 -7.43
N GLN A 68 -18.24 -12.59 -6.37
CA GLN A 68 -19.69 -12.61 -6.47
C GLN A 68 -20.20 -11.33 -7.15
N HIS A 69 -19.83 -10.16 -6.61
CA HIS A 69 -20.30 -8.89 -7.14
C HIS A 69 -19.76 -8.59 -8.55
N ALA A 70 -18.51 -8.95 -8.84
CA ALA A 70 -17.97 -8.81 -10.20
C ALA A 70 -18.74 -9.68 -11.22
N ARG A 71 -19.17 -10.90 -10.85
CA ARG A 71 -20.00 -11.76 -11.71
C ARG A 71 -21.39 -11.19 -11.96
N GLU A 72 -21.95 -10.50 -10.98
CA GLU A 72 -23.21 -9.74 -11.10
C GLU A 72 -23.08 -8.49 -12.00
N GLY A 73 -21.86 -8.13 -12.41
CA GLY A 73 -21.60 -6.99 -13.28
C GLY A 73 -21.28 -5.69 -12.52
N ALA A 74 -21.15 -5.75 -11.19
CA ALA A 74 -20.87 -4.60 -10.36
C ALA A 74 -19.46 -4.02 -10.60
N LEU A 75 -19.32 -2.71 -10.45
CA LEU A 75 -18.03 -2.03 -10.36
C LEU A 75 -17.46 -2.22 -8.94
N VAL A 76 -16.58 -3.21 -8.80
CA VAL A 76 -15.94 -3.54 -7.52
C VAL A 76 -14.62 -2.79 -7.39
N VAL A 77 -14.49 -1.97 -6.34
CA VAL A 77 -13.25 -1.26 -6.01
C VAL A 77 -12.66 -1.83 -4.71
N ARG A 78 -11.40 -2.24 -4.78
CA ARG A 78 -10.57 -2.63 -3.65
C ARG A 78 -9.56 -1.52 -3.35
N LEU A 79 -9.83 -0.73 -2.31
CA LEU A 79 -9.06 0.47 -1.96
C LEU A 79 -7.95 0.15 -0.95
N HIS A 80 -6.71 0.40 -1.36
CA HIS A 80 -5.48 0.19 -0.58
C HIS A 80 -4.86 1.51 -0.15
N SER A 81 -4.24 1.56 1.03
CA SER A 81 -3.45 2.72 1.45
C SER A 81 -2.18 2.86 0.60
N GLY A 82 -1.77 4.10 0.31
CA GLY A 82 -0.57 4.38 -0.48
C GLY A 82 -0.69 3.91 -1.92
N ASP A 83 0.31 3.14 -2.36
CA ASP A 83 0.34 2.46 -3.65
C ASP A 83 0.23 0.93 -3.44
N PRO A 84 -0.63 0.21 -4.19
CA PRO A 84 -0.82 -1.24 -4.00
C PRO A 84 0.44 -2.09 -4.22
N ALA A 85 1.45 -1.59 -4.94
CA ALA A 85 2.67 -2.33 -5.25
C ALA A 85 3.62 -2.47 -4.05
N LEU A 86 3.50 -1.63 -3.02
CA LEU A 86 4.36 -1.67 -1.84
C LEU A 86 3.60 -2.24 -0.64
N PHE A 87 3.88 -3.50 -0.31
CA PHE A 87 3.28 -4.21 0.83
C PHE A 87 1.74 -4.27 0.82
N GLY A 88 1.12 -4.12 -0.36
CA GLY A 88 -0.34 -4.09 -0.51
C GLY A 88 -1.04 -5.45 -0.54
N ALA A 89 -0.29 -6.56 -0.58
CA ALA A 89 -0.84 -7.93 -0.61
C ALA A 89 -1.88 -8.19 -1.73
N ILE A 90 -1.69 -7.57 -2.90
CA ILE A 90 -2.63 -7.70 -4.03
C ILE A 90 -2.41 -8.95 -4.88
N VAL A 91 -1.19 -9.53 -4.89
CA VAL A 91 -0.82 -10.65 -5.77
C VAL A 91 -1.63 -11.90 -5.45
N GLU A 92 -1.76 -12.25 -4.17
CA GLU A 92 -2.55 -13.42 -3.73
C GLU A 92 -4.03 -13.26 -4.07
N GLN A 93 -4.57 -12.04 -3.95
CA GLN A 93 -5.95 -11.74 -4.36
C GLN A 93 -6.13 -11.87 -5.88
N MET A 94 -5.19 -11.35 -6.67
CA MET A 94 -5.21 -11.44 -8.13
C MET A 94 -5.17 -12.90 -8.60
N GLN A 95 -4.34 -13.74 -7.98
CA GLN A 95 -4.31 -15.18 -8.30
C GLN A 95 -5.67 -15.84 -8.07
N LEU A 96 -6.32 -15.58 -6.94
CA LEU A 96 -7.64 -16.15 -6.64
C LEU A 96 -8.74 -15.60 -7.57
N LEU A 97 -8.60 -14.36 -8.06
CA LEU A 97 -9.48 -13.79 -9.07
C LEU A 97 -9.27 -14.46 -10.44
N ASP A 98 -8.02 -14.75 -10.82
CA ASP A 98 -7.69 -15.49 -12.04
C ASP A 98 -8.29 -16.91 -12.01
N GLU A 99 -8.15 -17.62 -10.89
CA GLU A 99 -8.77 -18.94 -10.66
C GLU A 99 -10.31 -18.88 -10.75
N ALA A 100 -10.91 -17.77 -10.36
CA ALA A 100 -12.35 -17.53 -10.46
C ALA A 100 -12.82 -17.01 -11.83
N GLY A 101 -11.89 -16.75 -12.77
CA GLY A 101 -12.17 -16.19 -14.09
C GLY A 101 -12.65 -14.73 -14.06
N VAL A 102 -12.28 -13.96 -13.03
CA VAL A 102 -12.67 -12.54 -12.86
C VAL A 102 -11.49 -11.64 -13.20
N GLY A 103 -11.68 -10.74 -14.16
CA GLY A 103 -10.66 -9.77 -14.53
C GLY A 103 -10.42 -8.70 -13.46
N TYR A 104 -9.23 -8.11 -13.46
CA TYR A 104 -8.86 -7.02 -12.56
C TYR A 104 -7.95 -5.99 -13.23
N GLU A 105 -7.89 -4.80 -12.63
CA GLU A 105 -6.96 -3.73 -13.01
C GLU A 105 -6.38 -3.05 -11.76
N VAL A 106 -5.13 -2.58 -11.86
CA VAL A 106 -4.45 -1.84 -10.79
C VAL A 106 -4.35 -0.36 -11.18
N VAL A 107 -4.82 0.52 -10.30
CA VAL A 107 -4.65 1.96 -10.39
C VAL A 107 -3.59 2.37 -9.38
N PRO A 108 -2.46 2.96 -9.83
CA PRO A 108 -1.39 3.37 -8.94
C PRO A 108 -1.84 4.48 -8.00
N GLY A 109 -1.15 4.59 -6.88
CA GLY A 109 -1.35 5.62 -5.87
C GLY A 109 -0.04 6.31 -5.48
N VAL A 110 -0.16 7.37 -4.68
CA VAL A 110 1.01 8.01 -4.08
C VAL A 110 1.41 7.24 -2.83
N SER A 111 2.55 6.57 -2.85
CA SER A 111 3.06 5.85 -1.67
C SER A 111 3.47 6.81 -0.54
N SER A 112 3.34 6.36 0.72
CA SER A 112 3.84 7.08 1.90
C SER A 112 5.34 7.37 1.84
N LEU A 113 6.11 6.54 1.11
CA LEU A 113 7.50 6.80 0.74
C LEU A 113 7.67 8.22 0.16
N PHE A 114 6.93 8.55 -0.90
CA PHE A 114 7.07 9.83 -1.59
C PHE A 114 6.44 10.97 -0.80
N ALA A 115 5.39 10.67 -0.02
CA ALA A 115 4.82 11.63 0.92
C ALA A 115 5.83 12.08 1.98
N ALA A 116 6.63 11.14 2.52
CA ALA A 116 7.69 11.44 3.47
C ALA A 116 8.78 12.30 2.84
N ALA A 117 9.22 12.00 1.61
CA ALA A 117 10.17 12.85 0.88
C ALA A 117 9.65 14.29 0.71
N ALA A 118 8.38 14.44 0.32
CA ALA A 118 7.76 15.75 0.15
C ALA A 118 7.66 16.52 1.48
N ALA A 119 7.27 15.85 2.57
CA ALA A 119 7.19 16.45 3.90
C ALA A 119 8.57 16.92 4.40
N LEU A 120 9.61 16.12 4.16
CA LEU A 120 11.00 16.43 4.50
C LEU A 120 11.65 17.42 3.52
N ARG A 121 10.96 17.80 2.43
CA ARG A 121 11.48 18.66 1.35
C ARG A 121 12.81 18.14 0.80
N THR A 122 12.86 16.83 0.58
CA THR A 122 14.07 16.14 0.14
C THR A 122 13.81 15.26 -1.08
N GLN A 123 14.88 14.70 -1.62
CA GLN A 123 14.86 13.62 -2.60
C GLN A 123 15.64 12.44 -2.04
N PHE A 124 15.22 11.22 -2.35
CA PHE A 124 15.92 10.02 -1.86
C PHE A 124 17.17 9.69 -2.65
N THR A 125 17.29 10.21 -3.87
CA THR A 125 18.47 10.04 -4.70
C THR A 125 19.17 11.39 -4.88
N LEU A 126 20.44 11.46 -4.47
CA LEU A 126 21.26 12.65 -4.53
C LEU A 126 22.64 12.26 -5.10
N GLY A 127 22.99 12.86 -6.23
CA GLY A 127 24.24 12.58 -6.94
C GLY A 127 25.46 12.76 -6.03
N GLY A 128 26.37 11.79 -6.05
CA GLY A 128 27.56 11.78 -5.19
C GLY A 128 27.30 11.48 -3.70
N VAL A 129 26.05 11.23 -3.29
CA VAL A 129 25.69 10.87 -1.91
C VAL A 129 25.01 9.51 -1.85
N ALA A 130 23.88 9.37 -2.54
CA ALA A 130 23.15 8.11 -2.64
C ALA A 130 22.32 8.11 -3.93
N GLU A 131 22.66 7.26 -4.88
CA GLU A 131 21.92 7.15 -6.16
C GLU A 131 20.94 5.96 -6.17
N THR A 132 20.91 5.22 -5.06
CA THR A 132 20.09 4.03 -4.86
C THR A 132 19.11 4.27 -3.72
N LEU A 133 17.86 3.85 -3.91
CA LEU A 133 16.84 3.77 -2.87
C LEU A 133 16.54 2.29 -2.58
N ILE A 134 16.63 1.90 -1.31
CA ILE A 134 16.25 0.58 -0.84
C ILE A 134 15.00 0.72 0.03
N VAL A 135 13.92 0.06 -0.37
CA VAL A 135 12.68 -0.03 0.39
C VAL A 135 12.62 -1.40 1.06
N THR A 136 12.45 -1.43 2.38
CA THR A 136 12.44 -2.69 3.15
C THR A 136 11.53 -2.60 4.36
N ARG A 137 11.45 -3.67 5.16
CA ARG A 137 10.70 -3.74 6.42
C ARG A 137 11.45 -4.64 7.42
N PRO A 138 11.31 -4.41 8.73
CA PRO A 138 11.93 -5.28 9.73
C PRO A 138 11.16 -6.62 9.86
N ALA A 139 11.83 -7.67 10.33
CA ALA A 139 11.28 -9.02 10.48
C ALA A 139 10.13 -9.02 11.49
N GLY A 140 8.97 -9.58 11.18
CA GLY A 140 7.81 -9.54 12.07
C GLY A 140 6.90 -10.73 11.86
N LYS A 141 5.61 -10.59 12.17
CA LYS A 141 4.63 -11.69 12.07
C LYS A 141 4.61 -12.39 10.70
N THR A 142 4.86 -11.64 9.63
CA THR A 142 4.80 -12.13 8.23
C THR A 142 6.16 -12.08 7.51
N LEU A 143 7.26 -11.88 8.25
CA LEU A 143 8.62 -11.93 7.72
C LEU A 143 9.54 -12.51 8.78
N GLU A 144 10.00 -13.75 8.58
CA GLU A 144 10.82 -14.47 9.56
C GLU A 144 12.17 -13.79 9.83
N ARG A 145 12.84 -13.34 8.77
CA ARG A 145 14.15 -12.67 8.85
C ARG A 145 14.16 -11.45 7.93
N ASP A 146 14.73 -10.36 8.44
CA ASP A 146 15.03 -9.17 7.65
C ASP A 146 16.50 -9.15 7.24
N GLU A 147 16.76 -8.37 6.20
CA GLU A 147 18.10 -8.17 5.63
C GLU A 147 18.66 -6.79 5.99
N ILE A 148 18.17 -6.17 7.08
CA ILE A 148 18.57 -4.81 7.48
C ILE A 148 20.09 -4.69 7.65
N PRO A 149 20.78 -5.64 8.34
CA PRO A 149 22.22 -5.57 8.49
C PRO A 149 22.96 -5.57 7.13
N GLU A 150 22.54 -6.42 6.20
CA GLU A 150 23.15 -6.58 4.88
C GLU A 150 22.84 -5.37 3.98
N LEU A 151 21.57 -4.98 3.86
CA LEU A 151 21.11 -3.86 3.05
C LEU A 151 21.73 -2.52 3.49
N SER A 152 21.96 -2.35 4.80
CA SER A 152 22.54 -1.12 5.35
C SER A 152 24.02 -0.90 5.02
N THR A 153 24.70 -1.90 4.46
CA THR A 153 26.10 -1.75 4.02
C THR A 153 26.24 -1.01 2.68
N HIS A 154 25.21 -1.00 1.84
CA HIS A 154 25.24 -0.34 0.53
C HIS A 154 25.20 1.18 0.67
N THR A 155 25.82 1.95 -0.22
CA THR A 155 25.62 3.41 -0.25
C THR A 155 24.28 3.74 -0.91
N ALA A 156 23.22 3.78 -0.09
CA ALA A 156 21.84 3.94 -0.51
C ALA A 156 21.01 4.62 0.59
N THR A 157 19.96 5.31 0.18
CA THR A 157 18.90 5.77 1.08
C THR A 157 18.03 4.57 1.45
N LEU A 158 17.80 4.36 2.74
CA LEU A 158 16.98 3.26 3.27
C LEU A 158 15.63 3.80 3.73
N VAL A 159 14.55 3.16 3.30
CA VAL A 159 13.20 3.46 3.76
C VAL A 159 12.56 2.21 4.34
N PHE A 160 12.12 2.32 5.59
CA PHE A 160 11.52 1.23 6.35
C PHE A 160 10.00 1.40 6.42
N PHE A 161 9.28 0.44 5.85
CA PHE A 161 7.84 0.29 6.06
C PHE A 161 7.59 -0.65 7.25
N LEU A 162 6.41 -0.54 7.87
CA LEU A 162 5.94 -1.48 8.90
C LEU A 162 6.92 -1.63 10.09
N GLY A 163 7.57 -0.54 10.50
CA GLY A 163 8.61 -0.58 11.53
C GLY A 163 8.63 0.60 12.51
N ALA A 164 7.60 1.45 12.50
CA ALA A 164 7.54 2.64 13.36
C ALA A 164 7.56 2.29 14.86
N ASP A 165 6.97 1.16 15.25
CA ASP A 165 6.98 0.62 16.60
C ASP A 165 8.27 -0.14 16.94
N ARG A 166 9.21 -0.24 15.99
CA ARG A 166 10.42 -1.08 16.07
C ARG A 166 11.69 -0.34 15.70
N ILE A 167 11.68 0.98 15.89
CA ILE A 167 12.80 1.87 15.56
C ILE A 167 14.08 1.44 16.28
N ASP A 168 14.02 1.12 17.57
CA ASP A 168 15.20 0.70 18.34
C ASP A 168 15.83 -0.59 17.79
N GLU A 169 15.00 -1.55 17.38
CA GLU A 169 15.46 -2.79 16.77
C GLU A 169 16.08 -2.56 15.39
N ILE A 170 15.50 -1.67 14.59
CA ILE A 170 16.04 -1.29 13.29
C ILE A 170 17.42 -0.66 13.48
N ILE A 171 17.53 0.34 14.37
CA ILE A 171 18.79 1.05 14.64
C ILE A 171 19.87 0.09 15.12
N ALA A 172 19.55 -0.85 16.02
CA ALA A 172 20.51 -1.84 16.52
C ALA A 172 21.06 -2.77 15.43
N LYS A 173 20.34 -2.97 14.32
CA LYS A 173 20.74 -3.80 13.18
C LYS A 173 21.53 -3.04 12.12
N LEU A 174 21.44 -1.70 12.08
CA LEU A 174 22.09 -0.90 11.05
C LEU A 174 23.61 -0.95 11.15
N ARG A 175 24.27 -1.19 10.02
CA ARG A 175 25.74 -1.11 9.88
C ARG A 175 26.13 0.25 9.31
N ARG A 176 25.81 1.32 10.05
CA ARG A 176 26.03 2.71 9.67
C ARG A 176 26.66 3.52 10.81
N PRO A 177 27.40 4.61 10.51
CA PRO A 177 27.82 5.54 11.54
C PRO A 177 26.62 6.10 12.33
N PRO A 178 26.72 6.26 13.66
CA PRO A 178 25.65 6.86 14.47
C PRO A 178 25.26 8.29 14.07
N SER A 179 26.14 8.99 13.34
CA SER A 179 25.90 10.32 12.79
C SER A 179 25.12 10.32 11.47
N THR A 180 24.74 9.15 10.94
CA THR A 180 23.97 9.05 9.69
C THR A 180 22.59 9.71 9.89
N PRO A 181 22.18 10.67 9.03
CA PRO A 181 20.89 11.32 9.17
C PRO A 181 19.72 10.33 9.07
N ALA A 182 18.71 10.53 9.91
CA ALA A 182 17.46 9.76 9.93
C ALA A 182 16.27 10.69 10.17
N ALA A 183 15.10 10.31 9.66
CA ALA A 183 13.83 11.01 9.85
C ALA A 183 12.69 10.00 9.94
N VAL A 184 11.62 10.37 10.63
CA VAL A 184 10.40 9.57 10.86
C VAL A 184 9.19 10.43 10.58
#